data_AF-A0A958LFN7-F1
#
_entry.id   AF-A0A958LFN7-F1
#
_cell.length_a   1.000
_cell.length_b   1.000
_cell.length_c   1.000
_cell.angle_alpha   90.00
_cell.angle_beta   90.00
_cell.angle_gamma   90.00
#
_symmetry.space_group_name_H-M   'P 1'
#
loop_
_entity.id
_entity.type
_entity.pdbx_description
1 polymer ?
#
loop_
_entity_poly.entity_id
_entity_poly.type
_entity_poly.pdbx_seq_one_letter_code
_entity_poly.pdbx_strand_id
1 'polypeptide(L)'
;MKDTYFNICRLLAASGYRESELAEFIEHALSVGPTSVLSTVRELRRLEANSSAFRYLTDTPTDRVVPPTTDAALKIERLLVHDAGMSKAVAIEVLSEELRRQFPTLDIPSGSRKGFTNWIRRLSETIPEKKLLFLATAIRNRVVHDAPGDWRLR
;
A
#
# COMPACT_ATOMS: atom_id res chain seq x y z
N MET A 1 0.26 -25.33 27.81
CA MET A 1 0.92 -25.67 26.53
C MET A 1 0.00 -25.49 25.33
N LYS A 2 -1.22 -26.04 25.35
CA LYS A 2 -2.18 -25.90 24.23
C LYS A 2 -2.55 -24.44 23.92
N ASP A 3 -2.65 -23.60 24.95
CA ASP A 3 -3.07 -22.19 24.78
C ASP A 3 -2.03 -21.34 24.05
N THR A 4 -0.74 -21.54 24.33
CA THR A 4 0.34 -20.79 23.67
C THR A 4 0.46 -21.18 22.19
N TYR A 5 0.39 -22.48 21.90
CA TYR A 5 0.36 -22.97 20.52
C TYR A 5 -0.83 -22.40 19.76
N PHE A 6 -2.03 -22.46 20.35
CA PHE A 6 -3.23 -21.92 19.73
C PHE A 6 -3.16 -20.41 19.50
N ASN A 7 -2.61 -19.65 20.46
CA ASN A 7 -2.41 -18.21 20.30
C ASN A 7 -1.42 -17.89 19.17
N ILE A 8 -0.35 -18.67 19.01
CA ILE A 8 0.60 -18.52 17.90
C ILE A 8 -0.09 -18.85 16.57
N CYS A 9 -0.82 -19.96 16.49
CA CYS A 9 -1.58 -20.29 15.29
C CYS A 9 -2.62 -19.22 14.95
N ARG A 10 -3.26 -18.62 15.96
CA ARG A 10 -4.21 -17.51 15.76
C ARG A 10 -3.52 -16.28 15.19
N LEU A 11 -2.32 -15.94 15.67
CA LEU A 11 -1.51 -14.84 15.13
C LEU A 11 -1.10 -15.12 13.68
N LEU A 12 -0.69 -16.35 13.37
CA LEU A 12 -0.36 -16.75 12.00
C LEU A 12 -1.59 -16.71 11.09
N ALA A 13 -2.76 -17.17 11.53
CA ALA A 13 -4.00 -17.07 10.75
C ALA A 13 -4.42 -15.60 10.50
N ALA A 14 -4.19 -14.73 11.49
CA ALA A 14 -4.42 -13.30 11.38
C ALA A 14 -3.34 -12.56 10.57
N SER A 15 -2.26 -13.20 10.16
CA SER A 15 -1.15 -12.51 9.46
C SER A 15 -1.42 -12.20 7.99
N GLY A 16 -2.40 -12.88 7.37
CA GLY A 16 -2.72 -12.73 5.95
C GLY A 16 -1.81 -13.53 5.00
N TYR A 17 -0.87 -14.33 5.53
CA TYR A 17 -0.08 -15.26 4.71
C TYR A 17 -0.97 -16.37 4.12
N ARG A 18 -0.63 -16.78 2.89
CA ARG A 18 -1.26 -17.93 2.23
C ARG A 18 -0.80 -19.22 2.90
N GLU A 19 -1.62 -20.26 2.80
CA GLU A 19 -1.32 -21.57 3.37
C GLU A 19 0.00 -22.16 2.83
N SER A 20 0.33 -21.91 1.55
CA SER A 20 1.60 -22.31 0.94
C SER A 20 2.82 -21.64 1.57
N GLU A 21 2.70 -20.37 1.96
CA GLU A 21 3.80 -19.61 2.60
C GLU A 21 3.98 -20.06 4.05
N LEU A 22 2.89 -20.38 4.75
CA LEU A 22 2.94 -20.95 6.09
C LEU A 22 3.56 -22.36 6.09
N ALA A 23 3.24 -23.17 5.07
CA ALA A 23 3.85 -24.49 4.89
C ALA A 23 5.36 -24.39 4.67
N GLU A 24 5.79 -23.51 3.76
CA GLU A 24 7.21 -23.24 3.50
C GLU A 24 7.94 -22.76 4.77
N PHE A 25 7.32 -21.85 5.54
CA PHE A 25 7.85 -21.41 6.83
C PHE A 25 8.03 -22.57 7.81
N ILE A 26 7.05 -23.46 7.93
CA ILE A 26 7.11 -24.61 8.86
C ILE A 26 8.22 -25.58 8.43
N GLU A 27 8.33 -25.91 7.14
CA GLU A 27 9.40 -26.76 6.61
C GLU A 27 10.78 -26.15 6.88
N HIS A 28 10.92 -24.86 6.63
CA HIS A 28 12.17 -24.17 6.93
C HIS A 28 12.47 -24.20 8.43
N ALA A 29 11.50 -23.85 9.29
CA ALA A 29 11.65 -23.85 10.75
C ALA A 29 12.05 -25.23 11.31
N LEU A 30 11.53 -26.32 10.73
CA LEU A 30 11.93 -27.68 11.08
C LEU A 30 13.37 -28.00 10.64
N SER A 31 13.80 -27.49 9.49
CA SER A 31 15.16 -27.73 8.97
C SER A 31 16.26 -27.01 9.75
N VAL A 32 16.06 -25.73 10.12
CA VAL A 32 17.04 -24.95 10.90
C VAL A 32 16.94 -25.18 12.41
N GLY A 33 15.83 -25.75 12.87
CA GLY A 33 15.60 -26.12 14.26
C GLY A 33 15.19 -24.95 15.17
N PRO A 34 14.66 -25.28 16.36
CA PRO A 34 13.99 -24.31 17.24
C PRO A 34 14.92 -23.21 17.76
N THR A 35 16.20 -23.53 17.99
CA THR A 35 17.18 -22.56 18.50
C THR A 35 17.44 -21.44 17.50
N SER A 36 17.52 -21.76 16.21
CA SER A 36 17.72 -20.79 15.14
C SER A 36 16.50 -19.87 15.00
N VAL A 37 15.29 -20.43 14.96
CA VAL A 37 14.04 -19.67 14.90
C VAL A 37 13.92 -18.69 16.07
N LEU A 38 14.22 -19.13 17.29
CA LEU A 38 14.19 -18.27 18.48
C LEU A 38 15.27 -17.18 18.43
N SER A 39 16.43 -17.46 17.82
CA SER A 39 17.48 -16.46 17.64
C SER A 39 17.06 -15.37 16.65
N THR A 40 16.41 -15.74 15.54
CA THR A 40 15.82 -14.80 14.57
C THR A 40 14.75 -13.93 15.23
N VAL A 41 13.86 -14.52 16.03
CA VAL A 41 12.83 -13.76 16.77
C VAL A 41 13.46 -12.77 17.76
N ARG A 42 14.53 -13.15 18.46
CA ARG A 42 15.25 -12.24 19.37
C ARG A 42 15.92 -11.11 18.62
N GLU A 43 16.52 -11.40 17.47
CA GLU A 43 17.17 -10.38 16.64
C GLU A 43 16.16 -9.37 16.09
N LEU A 44 15.01 -9.85 15.58
CA LEU A 44 13.93 -8.99 15.10
C LEU A 44 13.40 -8.07 16.22
N ARG A 45 13.15 -8.60 17.42
CA ARG A 45 12.74 -7.80 18.59
C ARG A 45 13.78 -6.76 18.98
N ARG A 46 15.08 -7.08 18.86
CA ARG A 46 16.17 -6.14 19.14
C ARG A 46 16.22 -5.02 18.11
N LEU A 47 16.03 -5.34 16.82
CA LEU A 47 15.97 -4.36 15.74
C LEU A 47 14.77 -3.43 15.92
N GLU A 48 13.62 -3.97 16.34
CA GLU A 48 12.42 -3.20 16.66
C GLU A 48 12.58 -2.29 17.88
N ALA A 49 13.25 -2.77 18.92
CA ALA A 49 13.51 -1.97 20.13
C ALA A 49 14.47 -0.80 19.87
N ASN A 50 15.49 -1.02 19.02
CA ASN A 50 16.50 -0.01 18.69
C ASN A 50 16.04 0.98 17.61
N SER A 51 15.01 0.63 16.84
CA SER A 51 14.36 1.55 15.93
C SER A 51 13.08 2.07 16.58
N SER A 52 13.16 3.27 17.16
CA SER A 52 11.98 4.10 17.48
C SER A 52 11.03 4.26 16.28
N ALA A 53 11.50 3.96 15.06
CA ALA A 53 10.77 3.95 13.80
C ALA A 53 10.09 2.60 13.43
N PHE A 54 10.38 1.47 14.10
CA PHE A 54 9.93 0.13 13.66
C PHE A 54 8.72 -0.44 14.42
N ARG A 55 8.24 0.22 15.48
CA ARG A 55 7.00 -0.19 16.18
C ARG A 55 5.73 -0.12 15.32
N TYR A 56 5.85 0.22 14.04
CA TYR A 56 4.76 0.26 13.06
C TYR A 56 4.73 -0.94 12.11
N LEU A 57 5.63 -1.92 12.23
CA LEU A 57 5.78 -2.99 11.24
C LEU A 57 5.37 -4.40 11.70
N THR A 58 5.13 -4.64 12.99
CA THR A 58 4.85 -5.98 13.51
C THR A 58 3.71 -6.00 14.54
N ASP A 59 2.50 -5.84 14.03
CA ASP A 59 1.28 -6.48 14.57
C ASP A 59 0.24 -6.52 13.42
N THR A 60 -0.07 -7.72 12.91
CA THR A 60 -1.05 -8.00 11.83
C THR A 60 -2.49 -8.09 12.36
N PRO A 61 -3.60 -7.87 11.60
CA PRO A 61 -3.79 -7.64 10.16
C PRO A 61 -4.40 -6.28 9.75
N THR A 62 -4.17 -5.91 8.49
CA THR A 62 -5.09 -5.18 7.60
C THR A 62 -6.00 -4.12 8.22
N ASP A 63 -5.42 -3.04 8.70
CA ASP A 63 -6.02 -1.72 8.49
C ASP A 63 -4.88 -0.70 8.37
N ARG A 64 -4.70 -0.17 7.14
CA ARG A 64 -3.57 0.68 6.76
C ARG A 64 -3.64 2.03 7.48
N VAL A 65 -3.22 2.10 8.75
CA VAL A 65 -2.90 3.38 9.39
C VAL A 65 -1.42 3.67 9.17
N VAL A 66 -1.18 4.30 8.01
CA VAL A 66 0.10 4.90 7.58
C VAL A 66 0.61 5.86 8.67
N PRO A 67 1.90 5.84 9.07
CA PRO A 67 2.44 6.81 10.02
C PRO A 67 2.33 8.24 9.45
N PRO A 68 2.02 9.24 10.28
CA PRO A 68 1.59 10.55 9.81
C PRO A 68 2.80 11.44 9.53
N THR A 69 3.41 11.29 8.35
CA THR A 69 4.01 12.39 7.58
C THR A 69 4.04 12.06 6.08
N THR A 70 3.17 12.74 5.33
CA THR A 70 3.50 13.50 4.09
C THR A 70 4.25 12.79 2.96
N ASP A 71 3.59 11.90 2.20
CA ASP A 71 3.69 12.02 0.74
C ASP A 71 2.40 11.54 0.06
N ALA A 72 1.41 12.43 -0.01
CA ALA A 72 0.21 12.20 -0.78
C ALA A 72 0.54 11.83 -2.24
N ALA A 73 1.68 12.30 -2.77
CA ALA A 73 2.15 11.94 -4.10
C ALA A 73 2.43 10.44 -4.26
N LEU A 74 3.06 9.80 -3.28
CA LEU A 74 3.33 8.36 -3.31
C LEU A 74 2.03 7.54 -3.23
N LYS A 75 1.07 7.99 -2.41
CA LYS A 75 -0.24 7.36 -2.32
C LYS A 75 -1.02 7.46 -3.64
N ILE A 76 -0.98 8.63 -4.28
CA ILE A 76 -1.64 8.85 -5.57
C ILE A 76 -0.96 8.02 -6.67
N GLU A 77 0.37 7.93 -6.67
CA GLU A 77 1.10 7.04 -7.59
C GLU A 77 0.68 5.60 -7.41
N ARG A 78 0.61 5.11 -6.17
CA ARG A 78 0.13 3.75 -5.89
C ARG A 78 -1.28 3.52 -6.42
N LEU A 79 -2.22 4.41 -6.13
CA LEU A 79 -3.62 4.25 -6.54
C LEU A 79 -3.79 4.20 -8.07
N LEU A 80 -3.10 5.06 -8.80
CA LEU A 80 -3.31 5.19 -10.25
C LEU A 80 -2.40 4.25 -11.05
N VAL A 81 -1.13 4.13 -10.69
CA VAL A 81 -0.15 3.35 -11.46
C VAL A 81 -0.16 1.88 -11.07
N HIS A 82 -0.13 1.59 -9.77
CA HIS A 82 -0.01 0.22 -9.29
C HIS A 82 -1.38 -0.45 -9.15
N ASP A 83 -2.35 0.20 -8.52
CA ASP A 83 -3.65 -0.41 -8.23
C ASP A 83 -4.61 -0.37 -9.42
N ALA A 84 -4.57 0.71 -10.23
CA ALA A 84 -5.38 0.83 -11.45
C ALA A 84 -4.62 0.43 -12.74
N GLY A 85 -3.34 0.07 -12.64
CA GLY A 85 -2.53 -0.39 -13.78
C GLY A 85 -2.24 0.67 -14.85
N MET A 86 -2.43 1.96 -14.55
CA MET A 86 -2.20 3.02 -15.53
C MET A 86 -0.71 3.25 -15.75
N SER A 87 -0.32 3.58 -16.99
CA SER A 87 1.00 4.17 -17.19
C SER A 87 1.05 5.57 -16.54
N LYS A 88 2.24 6.01 -16.14
CA LYS A 88 2.41 7.34 -15.53
C LYS A 88 1.90 8.47 -16.43
N ALA A 89 2.06 8.34 -17.74
CA ALA A 89 1.57 9.31 -18.71
C ALA A 89 0.03 9.38 -18.72
N VAL A 90 -0.63 8.21 -18.74
CA VAL A 90 -2.10 8.12 -18.68
C VAL A 90 -2.61 8.64 -17.34
N ALA A 91 -1.96 8.31 -16.23
CA ALA A 91 -2.34 8.82 -14.92
C ALA A 91 -2.27 10.36 -14.84
N ILE A 92 -1.27 10.99 -15.48
CA ILE A 92 -1.16 12.47 -15.58
C ILE A 92 -2.33 13.02 -16.39
N GLU A 93 -2.61 12.43 -17.54
CA GLU A 93 -3.67 12.89 -18.43
C GLU A 93 -5.04 12.84 -17.77
N VAL A 94 -5.40 11.67 -17.21
CA VAL A 94 -6.70 11.44 -16.55
C VAL A 94 -6.85 12.35 -15.32
N LEU A 95 -5.81 12.47 -14.50
CA LEU A 95 -5.88 13.35 -13.32
C LEU A 95 -5.95 14.83 -13.74
N SER A 96 -5.22 15.23 -14.79
CA SER A 96 -5.29 16.59 -15.32
C SER A 96 -6.68 16.92 -15.85
N GLU A 97 -7.33 15.99 -16.55
CA GLU A 97 -8.68 16.20 -17.06
C GLU A 97 -9.69 16.38 -15.92
N GLU A 98 -9.64 15.51 -14.91
CA GLU A 98 -10.52 15.60 -13.73
C GLU A 98 -10.27 16.90 -12.95
N LEU A 99 -9.01 17.35 -12.87
CA LEU A 99 -8.64 18.63 -12.28
C LEU A 99 -9.19 19.83 -13.07
N ARG A 100 -9.14 19.83 -14.41
CA ARG A 100 -9.75 20.89 -15.22
C ARG A 100 -11.26 20.96 -15.06
N ARG A 101 -11.91 19.80 -14.92
CA ARG A 101 -13.37 19.72 -14.68
C ARG A 101 -13.76 20.33 -13.34
N GLN A 102 -13.00 20.06 -12.27
CA GLN A 102 -13.32 20.59 -10.94
C GLN A 102 -12.78 22.00 -10.68
N PHE A 103 -11.70 22.39 -11.36
CA PHE A 103 -11.03 23.69 -11.19
C PHE A 103 -10.69 24.30 -12.57
N PRO A 104 -11.67 24.88 -13.29
CA PRO A 104 -11.48 25.36 -14.66
C PRO A 104 -10.46 26.50 -14.80
N THR A 105 -10.25 27.26 -13.73
CA THR A 105 -9.36 28.43 -13.68
C THR A 105 -7.96 28.11 -13.17
N LEU A 106 -7.70 26.85 -12.80
CA LEU A 106 -6.42 26.44 -12.24
C LEU A 106 -5.41 26.14 -13.35
N ASP A 107 -4.22 26.74 -13.24
CA ASP A 107 -3.10 26.39 -14.11
C ASP A 107 -2.49 25.06 -13.65
N ILE A 108 -2.68 24.01 -14.46
CA ILE A 108 -2.19 22.67 -14.15
C ILE A 108 -0.79 22.53 -14.75
N PRO A 109 0.26 22.29 -13.93
CA PRO A 109 1.61 22.13 -14.44
C PRO A 109 1.66 21.01 -15.48
N SER A 110 2.38 21.24 -16.58
CA SER A 110 2.67 20.19 -17.55
C SER A 110 3.48 19.05 -16.90
N GLY A 111 3.35 17.84 -17.45
CA GLY A 111 4.06 16.66 -16.95
C GLY A 111 5.55 16.92 -16.69
N SER A 112 6.06 16.46 -15.55
CA SER A 112 7.45 16.72 -15.15
C SER A 112 8.40 15.65 -15.70
N ARG A 113 9.53 16.05 -16.30
CA ARG A 113 10.66 15.15 -16.59
C ARG A 113 11.22 14.47 -15.32
N LYS A 114 10.96 15.05 -14.14
CA LYS A 114 11.37 14.51 -12.84
C LYS A 114 10.44 13.41 -12.30
N GLY A 115 9.41 13.02 -13.05
CA GLY A 115 8.53 11.90 -12.72
C GLY A 115 7.18 12.30 -12.11
N PHE A 116 6.30 11.32 -12.02
CA PHE A 116 4.90 11.46 -11.63
C PHE A 116 4.72 12.02 -10.21
N THR A 117 5.48 11.52 -9.24
CA THR A 117 5.41 11.97 -7.84
C THR A 117 5.80 13.44 -7.68
N ASN A 118 6.83 13.88 -8.39
CA ASN A 118 7.23 15.29 -8.38
C ASN A 118 6.18 16.19 -9.03
N TRP A 119 5.46 15.68 -10.04
CA TRP A 119 4.33 16.40 -10.63
C TRP A 119 3.16 16.54 -9.63
N ILE A 120 2.82 15.49 -8.89
CA ILE A 120 1.80 15.57 -7.83
C ILE A 120 2.23 16.52 -6.70
N ARG A 121 3.51 16.53 -6.32
CA ARG A 121 4.02 17.44 -5.27
C ARG A 121 3.85 18.90 -5.67
N ARG A 122 4.08 19.24 -6.94
CA ARG A 122 3.79 20.59 -7.47
C ARG A 122 2.30 20.91 -7.44
N LEU A 123 1.44 19.95 -7.75
CA LEU A 123 -0.01 20.14 -7.60
C LEU A 123 -0.43 20.36 -6.15
N SER A 124 0.24 19.72 -5.19
CA SER A 124 -0.07 19.91 -3.77
C SER A 124 0.26 21.29 -3.22
N GLU A 125 1.08 22.08 -3.93
CA GLU A 125 1.34 23.49 -3.59
C GLU A 125 0.10 24.36 -3.83
N THR A 126 -0.79 23.96 -4.74
CA THR A 126 -1.98 24.73 -5.12
C THR A 126 -3.29 24.07 -4.69
N ILE A 127 -3.33 22.74 -4.61
CA ILE A 127 -4.50 21.95 -4.22
C ILE A 127 -4.18 21.19 -2.94
N PRO A 128 -5.05 21.23 -1.91
CA PRO A 128 -4.86 20.43 -0.71
C PRO A 128 -4.70 18.93 -1.03
N GLU A 129 -3.70 18.29 -0.44
CA GLU A 129 -3.38 16.87 -0.63
C GLU A 129 -4.60 15.95 -0.45
N LYS A 130 -5.45 16.23 0.53
CA LYS A 130 -6.69 15.49 0.80
C LYS A 130 -7.62 15.47 -0.42
N LYS A 131 -7.69 16.58 -1.15
CA LYS A 131 -8.53 16.70 -2.34
C LYS A 131 -7.91 15.93 -3.51
N LEU A 132 -6.60 16.02 -3.70
CA LEU A 132 -5.89 15.22 -4.71
C LEU A 132 -6.07 13.71 -4.49
N LEU A 133 -5.99 13.26 -3.23
CA LEU A 133 -6.24 11.87 -2.87
C LEU A 133 -7.68 11.42 -3.14
N PHE A 134 -8.66 12.28 -2.84
CA PHE A 134 -10.06 12.02 -3.16
C PHE A 134 -10.26 11.82 -4.68
N LEU A 135 -9.67 12.70 -5.50
CA LEU A 135 -9.72 12.59 -6.96
C LEU A 135 -9.07 11.30 -7.48
N ALA A 136 -7.86 11.00 -7.00
CA ALA A 136 -7.14 9.79 -7.40
C ALA A 136 -7.93 8.51 -7.02
N THR A 137 -8.58 8.51 -5.86
CA THR A 137 -9.44 7.39 -5.43
C THR A 137 -10.67 7.25 -6.32
N ALA A 138 -11.33 8.35 -6.67
CA ALA A 138 -12.47 8.34 -7.58
C ALA A 138 -12.10 7.81 -8.98
N ILE A 139 -10.95 8.26 -9.51
CA ILE A 139 -10.40 7.78 -10.78
C ILE A 139 -10.08 6.28 -10.71
N ARG A 140 -9.37 5.84 -9.67
CA ARG A 140 -9.07 4.42 -9.46
C ARG A 140 -10.34 3.59 -9.41
N ASN A 141 -11.37 4.05 -8.70
CA ASN A 141 -12.63 3.32 -8.60
C ASN A 141 -13.34 3.22 -9.95
N ARG A 142 -13.38 4.31 -10.72
CA ARG A 142 -13.93 4.29 -12.09
C ARG A 142 -13.18 3.28 -12.96
N VAL A 143 -11.85 3.26 -12.92
CA VAL A 143 -11.07 2.36 -13.79
C VAL A 143 -11.07 0.91 -13.34
N VAL A 144 -11.10 0.64 -12.04
CA VAL A 144 -11.11 -0.73 -11.52
C VAL A 144 -12.50 -1.34 -11.51
N HIS A 145 -13.56 -0.55 -11.28
CA HIS A 145 -14.92 -1.07 -11.08
C HIS A 145 -15.89 -0.79 -12.23
N ASP A 146 -15.63 0.20 -13.12
CA ASP A 146 -16.47 0.43 -14.31
C ASP A 146 -15.94 -0.31 -15.57
N ALA A 147 -14.94 -1.18 -15.44
CA ALA A 147 -14.68 -2.17 -16.47
C ALA A 147 -15.95 -3.04 -16.58
N PRO A 148 -16.61 -3.15 -17.76
CA PRO A 148 -17.87 -3.85 -17.87
C PRO A 148 -17.65 -5.29 -17.42
N GLY A 149 -18.19 -5.60 -16.24
CA GLY A 149 -18.24 -6.95 -15.71
C GLY A 149 -19.07 -7.77 -16.69
N ASP A 150 -18.38 -8.50 -17.56
CA ASP A 150 -18.95 -9.47 -18.47
C ASP A 150 -19.29 -10.73 -17.65
N TRP A 151 -20.17 -10.59 -16.66
CA TRP A 151 -20.73 -11.69 -15.88
C TRP A 151 -21.75 -12.42 -16.75
N ARG A 152 -21.28 -13.03 -17.84
CA ARG A 152 -22.06 -14.07 -18.53
C ARG A 152 -22.11 -15.29 -17.61
N LEU A 153 -23.18 -15.38 -16.82
CA LEU A 153 -23.65 -16.64 -16.24
C LEU A 153 -23.75 -17.67 -17.39
N ARG A 154 -22.97 -18.75 -17.28
CA ARG A 154 -23.17 -19.99 -18.03
C ARG A 154 -23.41 -21.11 -17.04
#